data_AF-A0A8H5GHE6-F1
#
_entry.id   AF-A0A8H5GHE6-F1
#
_cell.length_a   1.000
_cell.length_b   1.000
_cell.length_c   1.000
_cell.angle_alpha   90.00
_cell.angle_beta   90.00
_cell.angle_gamma   90.00
#
_symmetry.space_group_name_H-M   'P 1'
#
loop_
_entity.id
_entity.type
_entity.pdbx_description
1 polymer ?
#
loop_
_entity_poly.entity_id
_entity_poly.type
_entity_poly.pdbx_seq_one_letter_code
_entity_poly.pdbx_strand_id
1 'polypeptide(L)'
;MKFLSSIILGVTLLSGGALGSIIGMECPASQAGGLGCGFDDPDVNNGNAYIFQCNGFNFVLFADCGCADCCQVDSRTDIAIVIHDFTLDRGRGI
;
A
#
# COMPACT_ATOMS: atom_id res chain seq x y z
N MET A 1 21.08 7.12 37.43
CA MET A 1 19.88 6.72 36.65
C MET A 1 20.37 6.46 35.24
N LYS A 2 20.44 5.18 34.82
CA LYS A 2 20.94 4.79 33.50
C LYS A 2 19.76 4.79 32.54
N PHE A 3 19.74 5.73 31.61
CA PHE A 3 18.76 5.77 30.51
C PHE A 3 19.04 4.58 29.60
N LEU A 4 18.22 3.55 29.76
CA LEU A 4 18.10 2.45 28.82
C LEU A 4 17.31 2.92 27.59
N SER A 5 17.55 2.20 26.50
CA SER A 5 16.73 2.12 25.30
C SER A 5 17.01 3.14 24.20
N SER A 6 17.88 2.72 23.28
CA SER A 6 17.68 2.98 21.86
C SER A 6 18.31 1.81 21.10
N ILE A 7 17.49 0.80 20.80
CA ILE A 7 17.76 -0.09 19.68
C ILE A 7 16.87 0.44 18.55
N ILE A 8 17.55 0.94 17.52
CA ILE A 8 16.97 1.56 16.33
C ILE A 8 16.33 0.47 15.46
N LEU A 9 15.05 0.71 15.17
CA LEU A 9 14.32 0.54 13.91
C LEU A 9 14.92 -0.38 12.83
N GLY A 10 14.08 -1.33 12.40
CA GLY A 10 14.26 -2.05 11.14
C GLY A 10 13.14 -3.06 10.93
N VAL A 11 11.89 -2.60 10.78
CA VAL A 11 10.84 -3.46 10.23
C VAL A 11 10.86 -3.25 8.72
N THR A 12 11.33 -4.30 8.05
CA THR A 12 11.30 -4.55 6.63
C THR A 12 9.94 -4.22 6.03
N LEU A 13 9.97 -3.45 4.94
CA LEU A 13 8.89 -3.39 3.95
C LEU A 13 8.42 -4.82 3.69
N LEU A 14 7.15 -5.13 4.02
CA LEU A 14 6.50 -6.35 3.56
C LEU A 14 6.26 -6.20 2.05
N SER A 15 7.31 -6.37 1.26
CA SER A 15 7.20 -6.69 -0.15
C SER A 15 6.81 -8.15 -0.26
N GLY A 16 5.53 -8.40 -0.53
CA GLY A 16 5.04 -9.66 -1.09
C GLY A 16 5.15 -10.89 -0.20
N GLY A 17 4.06 -11.25 0.46
CA GLY A 17 3.92 -12.53 1.15
C GLY A 17 2.47 -12.77 1.51
N ALA A 18 1.74 -13.42 0.61
CA ALA A 18 0.35 -13.80 0.75
C ALA A 18 0.08 -14.54 2.07
N LEU A 19 -0.56 -13.87 3.04
CA LEU A 19 -1.20 -14.48 4.22
C LEU A 19 -2.36 -13.57 4.68
N GLY A 20 -3.45 -13.54 3.91
CA GLY A 20 -4.70 -12.89 4.29
C GLY A 20 -4.74 -11.36 4.13
N SER A 21 -5.96 -10.83 4.19
CA SER A 21 -6.21 -9.40 4.01
C SER A 21 -5.51 -8.55 5.06
N ILE A 22 -4.70 -7.59 4.60
CA ILE A 22 -4.12 -6.57 5.47
C ILE A 22 -5.16 -5.62 6.04
N ILE A 23 -6.35 -5.54 5.44
CA ILE A 23 -7.43 -4.71 5.92
C ILE A 23 -7.90 -5.21 7.29
N GLY A 24 -7.93 -4.30 8.26
CA GLY A 24 -8.27 -4.60 9.65
C GLY A 24 -7.09 -5.09 10.50
N MET A 25 -5.91 -5.34 9.92
CA MET A 25 -4.71 -5.60 10.71
C MET A 25 -4.27 -4.34 11.47
N GLU A 26 -3.78 -4.51 12.69
CA GLU A 26 -3.29 -3.41 13.51
C GLU A 26 -2.07 -2.74 12.88
N CYS A 27 -2.03 -1.41 12.94
CA CYS A 27 -0.92 -0.60 12.47
C CYS A 27 -0.48 0.37 13.56
N PRO A 28 0.83 0.61 13.73
CA PRO A 28 1.32 1.53 14.75
C PRO A 28 0.96 2.97 14.39
N ALA A 29 0.67 3.80 15.40
CA ALA A 29 0.34 5.22 15.20
C ALA A 29 1.42 6.02 14.47
N SER A 30 2.68 5.55 14.47
CA SER A 30 3.78 6.13 13.70
C SER A 30 3.64 5.97 12.18
N GLN A 31 2.77 5.06 11.73
CA GLN A 31 2.44 4.84 10.32
C GLN A 31 1.12 5.50 9.92
N ALA A 32 0.48 6.26 10.83
CA ALA A 32 -0.77 6.95 10.54
C ALA A 32 -0.63 7.83 9.29
N GLY A 33 -1.52 7.64 8.32
CA GLY A 33 -1.51 8.32 7.03
C GLY A 33 -0.72 7.59 5.94
N GLY A 34 0.12 6.62 6.28
CA GLY A 34 0.91 5.83 5.33
C GLY A 34 0.01 5.01 4.39
N LEU A 35 0.33 5.08 3.10
CA LEU A 35 -0.38 4.36 2.04
C LEU A 35 0.39 3.09 1.64
N GLY A 36 -0.36 2.06 1.26
CA GLY A 36 0.17 0.78 0.79
C GLY A 36 -0.67 0.23 -0.37
N CYS A 37 -0.07 -0.65 -1.17
CA CYS A 37 -0.77 -1.40 -2.22
C CYS A 37 -0.96 -2.85 -1.79
N GLY A 38 -2.20 -3.31 -1.81
CA GLY A 38 -2.56 -4.72 -1.70
C GLY A 38 -2.81 -5.32 -3.08
N PHE A 39 -2.41 -6.57 -3.25
CA PHE A 39 -2.55 -7.36 -4.48
C PHE A 39 -3.13 -8.73 -4.11
N ASP A 40 -3.76 -9.39 -5.08
CA ASP A 40 -4.16 -10.80 -5.00
C ASP A 40 -5.08 -11.17 -3.81
N ASP A 41 -5.89 -10.22 -3.34
CA ASP A 41 -6.92 -10.47 -2.32
C ASP A 41 -8.33 -10.41 -2.94
N PRO A 42 -8.94 -11.56 -3.28
CA PRO A 42 -10.28 -11.61 -3.86
C PRO A 42 -11.37 -11.12 -2.91
N ASP A 43 -11.17 -11.20 -1.60
CA ASP A 43 -12.17 -10.84 -0.62
C ASP A 43 -12.26 -9.31 -0.40
N VAL A 44 -11.21 -8.57 -0.77
CA VAL A 44 -11.16 -7.10 -0.62
C VAL A 44 -11.65 -6.37 -1.87
N ASN A 45 -11.09 -6.72 -3.04
CA ASN A 45 -11.41 -6.02 -4.29
C ASN A 45 -11.53 -6.98 -5.48
N ASN A 46 -12.13 -8.15 -5.25
CA ASN A 46 -12.48 -9.12 -6.30
C ASN A 46 -11.27 -9.53 -7.17
N GLY A 47 -10.07 -9.58 -6.56
CA GLY A 47 -8.81 -9.98 -7.17
C GLY A 47 -8.07 -8.83 -7.85
N ASN A 48 -8.61 -7.62 -7.82
CA ASN A 48 -7.92 -6.42 -8.28
C ASN A 48 -7.05 -5.84 -7.16
N ALA A 49 -6.05 -5.03 -7.53
CA ALA A 49 -5.26 -4.30 -6.55
C ALA A 49 -6.11 -3.28 -5.80
N TYR A 50 -5.64 -2.84 -4.64
CA TYR A 50 -6.28 -1.79 -3.86
C TYR A 50 -5.25 -1.00 -3.05
N ILE A 51 -5.59 0.23 -2.71
CA ILE A 51 -4.81 1.09 -1.84
C ILE A 51 -5.39 0.98 -0.45
N PHE A 52 -4.53 0.76 0.54
CA PHE A 52 -4.88 0.79 1.95
C PHE A 52 -4.12 1.90 2.68
N GLN A 53 -4.69 2.38 3.77
CA GLN A 53 -4.09 3.40 4.62
C GLN A 53 -4.11 2.97 6.08
N CYS A 54 -3.05 3.26 6.84
CA CYS A 54 -3.09 3.14 8.29
C CYS A 54 -3.78 4.36 8.91
N ASN A 55 -4.86 4.15 9.67
CA ASN A 55 -5.56 5.24 10.39
C ASN A 55 -4.93 5.57 11.76
N GLY A 56 -3.80 4.94 12.09
CA GLY A 56 -3.11 5.04 13.37
C GLY A 56 -3.45 3.95 14.39
N PHE A 57 -4.39 3.07 14.05
CA PHE A 57 -4.78 1.89 14.84
C PHE A 57 -4.81 0.62 13.99
N ASN A 58 -5.39 0.70 12.79
CA ASN A 58 -5.52 -0.40 11.86
C ASN A 58 -5.42 0.07 10.40
N PHE A 59 -5.07 -0.85 9.51
CA PHE A 59 -5.14 -0.61 8.07
C PHE A 59 -6.59 -0.65 7.60
N VAL A 60 -6.98 0.32 6.78
CA VAL A 60 -8.30 0.45 6.18
C VAL A 60 -8.19 0.56 4.67
N LEU A 61 -9.23 0.10 3.97
CA LEU A 61 -9.33 0.29 2.53
C LEU A 61 -9.46 1.78 2.24
N PHE A 62 -8.55 2.31 1.41
CA PHE A 62 -8.52 3.71 1.04
C PHE A 62 -9.11 3.94 -0.35
N ALA A 63 -8.73 3.10 -1.33
CA ALA A 63 -9.29 3.15 -2.68
C ALA A 63 -9.16 1.81 -3.40
N ASP A 64 -10.14 1.49 -4.24
CA ASP A 64 -10.11 0.32 -5.11
C ASP A 64 -9.37 0.63 -6.41
N CYS A 65 -8.57 -0.32 -6.90
CA CYS A 65 -8.02 -0.25 -8.25
C CYS A 65 -8.86 -1.13 -9.18
N GLY A 66 -9.02 -0.72 -10.44
CA GLY A 66 -9.79 -1.48 -11.45
C GLY A 66 -9.00 -2.60 -12.14
N CYS A 67 -7.81 -2.93 -11.64
CA CYS A 67 -6.86 -3.83 -12.28
C CYS A 67 -5.99 -4.52 -11.22
N ALA A 68 -5.58 -5.75 -11.50
CA ALA A 68 -4.79 -6.58 -10.57
C ALA A 68 -3.40 -6.02 -10.28
N ASP A 69 -2.75 -5.34 -11.24
CA ASP A 69 -1.32 -4.98 -11.13
C ASP A 69 -1.06 -3.46 -11.20
N CYS A 70 -2.10 -2.63 -11.14
CA CYS A 70 -1.98 -1.19 -11.40
C CYS A 70 -1.73 -0.32 -10.17
N CYS A 71 -1.65 -0.90 -8.98
CA CYS A 71 -1.32 -0.12 -7.79
C CYS A 71 0.20 -0.01 -7.64
N GLN A 72 0.72 1.20 -7.46
CA GLN A 72 2.10 1.41 -6.99
C GLN A 72 2.14 2.45 -5.87
N VAL A 73 2.98 2.20 -4.86
CA VAL A 73 3.30 3.20 -3.84
C VAL A 73 4.73 3.67 -4.03
N ASP A 74 4.90 4.97 -4.17
CA ASP A 74 6.23 5.59 -4.12
C ASP A 74 6.66 5.71 -2.66
N SER A 75 7.67 4.93 -2.27
CA SER A 75 8.23 4.88 -0.93
C SER A 75 8.99 6.15 -0.52
N ARG A 76 9.21 7.08 -1.45
CA ARG A 76 9.86 8.36 -1.19
C ARG A 76 8.87 9.45 -0.77
N THR A 77 7.61 9.32 -1.17
CA THR A 77 6.58 10.35 -0.95
C THR A 77 5.34 9.85 -0.22
N ASP A 78 5.26 8.55 0.09
CA ASP A 78 4.06 7.90 0.63
C ASP A 78 2.81 8.19 -0.22
N ILE A 79 3.00 8.25 -1.54
CA ILE A 79 1.93 8.48 -2.52
C ILE A 79 1.60 7.14 -3.17
N ALA A 80 0.33 6.76 -3.16
CA ALA A 80 -0.18 5.66 -3.96
C ALA A 80 -0.73 6.19 -5.29
N ILE A 81 -0.31 5.56 -6.39
CA ILE A 81 -0.69 5.90 -7.76
C ILE A 81 -1.38 4.68 -8.38
N VAL A 82 -2.53 4.91 -9.00
CA VAL A 82 -3.20 3.90 -9.84
C VAL A 82 -2.75 4.12 -11.28
N ILE A 83 -1.92 3.21 -11.78
CA ILE A 83 -1.47 3.17 -13.17
C ILE A 83 -2.59 2.53 -13.99
N HIS A 84 -3.59 3.31 -14.36
CA HIS A 84 -4.36 2.94 -15.55
C HIS A 84 -3.38 2.92 -16.72
N ASP A 85 -3.40 1.86 -17.54
CA ASP A 85 -2.60 1.77 -18.77
C ASP A 85 -2.85 3.02 -19.61
N PHE A 86 -2.04 4.05 -19.36
CA PHE A 86 -1.99 5.23 -20.18
C PHE A 86 -1.09 4.78 -21.30
N THR A 87 -1.67 4.00 -22.23
CA THR A 87 -1.11 3.81 -23.55
C THR A 87 -0.87 5.23 -24.04
N LEU A 88 0.37 5.69 -23.90
CA LEU A 88 0.81 6.98 -24.40
C LEU A 88 0.40 6.98 -25.87
N ASP A 89 -0.60 7.78 -26.22
CA ASP A 89 -1.07 8.04 -27.58
C ASP A 89 0.02 8.79 -28.39
N ARG A 90 1.28 8.33 -28.29
CA ARG A 90 2.42 8.70 -29.12
C ARG A 90 2.36 7.93 -30.44
N GLY A 91 1.21 7.97 -31.10
CA GLY A 91 0.97 7.19 -32.31
C GLY A 91 0.07 7.84 -33.34
N ARG A 92 -0.60 8.97 -33.05
CA ARG A 92 -1.38 9.67 -34.08
C ARG A 92 -0.48 10.59 -34.91
N GLY A 93 0.35 9.95 -35.73
CA GLY A 93 0.97 10.56 -36.90
C GLY A 93 -0.13 11.03 -37.85
N ILE A 94 -0.31 12.36 -37.87
CA ILE A 94 -0.94 13.08 -38.98
C ILE A 94 0.00 13.11 -40.19
#